data_AF-A0A1X1NEW1-F1
#
_entry.id   AF-A0A1X1NEW1-F1
#
_cell.length_a   1.000
_cell.length_b   1.000
_cell.length_c   1.000
_cell.angle_alpha   90.00
_cell.angle_beta   90.00
_cell.angle_gamma   90.00
#
_symmetry.space_group_name_H-M   'P 1'
#
loop_
_entity.id
_entity.type
_entity.pdbx_description
1 polymer ?
#
loop_
_entity_poly.entity_id
_entity_poly.type
_entity_poly.pdbx_seq_one_letter_code
_entity_poly.pdbx_strand_id
1 'polypeptide(L)'
;MTRRKTAAVALVAALAGASLTACGMEKYSEPFRDAPRSGTDNGSALVFTMPDGFGNGATKCLEGTGVRVTTLYHQDGAYGSVSTILDPACE
;
A
#
# COMPACT_ATOMS: atom_id res chain seq x y z
N MET A 1 29.91 40.72 -3.85
CA MET A 1 29.56 39.42 -3.21
C MET A 1 28.08 39.29 -2.80
N THR A 2 27.39 40.38 -2.45
CA THR A 2 26.00 40.38 -1.97
C THR A 2 24.95 39.94 -3.00
N ARG A 3 25.08 40.32 -4.28
CA ARG A 3 24.11 39.93 -5.34
C ARG A 3 24.07 38.42 -5.65
N ARG A 4 25.20 37.71 -5.46
CA ARG A 4 25.26 36.25 -5.65
C ARG A 4 24.59 35.49 -4.50
N LYS A 5 24.63 36.06 -3.29
CA LYS A 5 23.99 35.48 -2.10
C LYS A 5 22.46 35.65 -2.15
N THR A 6 21.95 36.79 -2.63
CA THR A 6 20.51 36.98 -2.83
C THR A 6 19.95 36.10 -3.94
N ALA A 7 20.69 35.88 -5.03
CA ALA A 7 20.28 34.97 -6.10
C ALA A 7 20.17 33.50 -5.62
N ALA A 8 21.12 33.06 -4.78
CA ALA A 8 21.11 31.71 -4.22
C ALA A 8 19.92 31.47 -3.27
N VAL A 9 19.60 32.45 -2.41
CA VAL A 9 18.45 32.36 -1.49
C VAL A 9 17.12 32.34 -2.25
N ALA A 10 16.99 33.15 -3.30
CA ALA A 10 15.80 33.15 -4.14
C ALA A 10 15.59 31.81 -4.88
N LEU A 11 16.68 31.19 -5.35
CA LEU A 11 16.63 29.89 -6.02
C LEU A 11 16.21 28.76 -5.06
N VAL A 12 16.76 28.74 -3.84
CA VAL A 12 16.38 27.75 -2.82
C VAL A 12 14.92 27.92 -2.40
N ALA A 13 14.44 29.15 -2.24
CA ALA A 13 13.04 29.43 -1.94
C ALA A 13 12.09 28.99 -3.07
N ALA A 14 12.49 29.19 -4.34
CA ALA A 14 11.71 28.74 -5.48
C ALA A 14 11.65 27.20 -5.60
N LEU A 15 12.76 26.51 -5.34
CA LEU A 15 12.82 25.04 -5.34
C LEU A 15 12.01 24.44 -4.17
N ALA A 16 12.08 25.04 -2.98
CA ALA A 16 11.28 24.63 -1.84
C ALA A 16 9.77 24.86 -2.08
N GLY A 17 9.40 26.00 -2.67
CA GLY A 17 8.01 26.29 -3.04
C GLY A 17 7.45 25.33 -4.10
N ALA A 18 8.26 24.98 -5.11
CA ALA A 18 7.88 24.00 -6.14
C ALA A 18 7.74 22.58 -5.58
N SER A 19 8.49 22.21 -4.54
CA SER A 19 8.37 20.89 -3.91
C SER A 19 7.05 20.69 -3.15
N LEU A 20 6.44 21.77 -2.65
CA LEU A 20 5.16 21.73 -1.93
C LEU A 20 3.95 21.59 -2.86
N THR A 21 4.06 22.01 -4.12
CA THR A 21 2.99 21.90 -5.12
C THR A 21 3.13 20.68 -6.02
N ALA A 22 4.26 19.97 -5.97
CA ALA A 22 4.51 18.76 -6.76
C ALA A 22 3.79 17.51 -6.22
N CYS A 23 3.28 17.54 -4.98
CA CYS A 23 2.35 16.52 -4.49
C CYS A 23 0.95 16.82 -5.05
N GLY A 24 0.64 16.26 -6.22
CA GLY A 24 -0.68 16.41 -6.84
C GLY A 24 -1.80 16.04 -5.87
N MET A 25 -2.59 17.03 -5.45
CA MET A 25 -3.74 16.82 -4.56
C MET A 25 -4.83 15.96 -5.21
N GLU A 26 -4.75 15.75 -6.52
CA GLU A 26 -5.66 14.91 -7.30
C GLU A 26 -5.79 13.50 -6.72
N LYS A 27 -4.69 12.93 -6.19
CA LYS A 27 -4.70 11.59 -5.59
C LYS A 27 -5.53 11.48 -4.31
N TYR A 28 -5.70 12.56 -3.56
CA TYR A 28 -6.56 12.57 -2.36
C TYR A 28 -8.04 12.72 -2.70
N SER A 29 -8.35 13.25 -3.89
CA SER A 29 -9.72 13.43 -4.39
C SER A 29 -10.20 12.30 -5.29
N GLU A 30 -9.31 11.40 -5.72
CA GLU A 30 -9.72 10.18 -6.41
C GLU A 30 -10.64 9.38 -5.48
N PRO A 31 -11.82 8.91 -5.96
CA PRO A 31 -12.60 7.95 -5.20
C PRO A 31 -11.69 6.80 -4.79
N PHE A 32 -11.83 6.26 -3.59
CA PHE A 32 -11.10 5.08 -3.11
C PHE A 32 -11.45 3.86 -3.97
N ARG A 33 -10.93 3.83 -5.20
CA ARG A 33 -11.03 2.70 -6.10
C ARG A 33 -9.92 1.77 -5.65
N ASP A 34 -10.31 0.55 -5.30
CA ASP A 34 -9.34 -0.52 -5.14
C ASP A 34 -8.40 -0.52 -6.35
N ALA A 35 -7.12 -0.79 -6.09
CA ALA A 35 -6.13 -0.90 -7.14
C ALA A 35 -6.65 -1.83 -8.24
N PRO A 36 -6.46 -1.49 -9.54
CA PRO A 36 -6.91 -2.35 -10.63
C PRO A 36 -6.43 -3.79 -10.41
N ARG A 37 -7.38 -4.73 -10.40
CA ARG A 37 -7.05 -6.16 -10.28
C ARG A 37 -6.37 -6.61 -11.56
N SER A 38 -5.09 -6.94 -11.49
CA SER A 38 -4.34 -7.51 -12.61
C SER A 38 -4.64 -9.00 -12.83
N GLY A 39 -5.25 -9.66 -11.85
CA GLY A 39 -5.61 -11.08 -11.91
C GLY A 39 -6.26 -11.60 -10.65
N THR A 40 -6.51 -12.90 -10.63
CA THR A 40 -6.88 -13.66 -9.43
C THR A 40 -5.90 -14.81 -9.29
N ASP A 41 -5.29 -14.91 -8.11
CA ASP A 41 -4.41 -16.02 -7.79
C ASP A 41 -5.21 -17.06 -6.99
N ASN A 42 -5.42 -18.21 -7.63
CA ASN A 42 -6.18 -19.35 -7.09
C ASN A 42 -5.28 -20.40 -6.41
N GLY A 43 -4.02 -20.06 -6.12
CA GLY A 43 -3.10 -20.91 -5.38
C GLY A 43 -3.62 -21.24 -3.98
N SER A 44 -3.09 -22.32 -3.39
CA SER A 44 -3.45 -22.74 -2.05
C SER A 44 -3.08 -21.67 -1.02
N ALA A 45 -4.02 -21.31 -0.15
CA ALA A 45 -3.77 -20.46 1.01
C ALA A 45 -3.84 -21.28 2.30
N LEU A 46 -3.07 -20.87 3.31
CA LEU A 46 -3.25 -21.40 4.65
C LEU A 46 -4.50 -20.76 5.25
N VAL A 47 -5.48 -21.60 5.52
CA VAL A 47 -6.75 -21.20 6.12
C VAL A 47 -6.70 -21.46 7.62
N PHE A 48 -7.04 -20.45 8.41
CA PHE A 48 -7.26 -20.59 9.85
C PHE A 48 -8.67 -20.14 10.21
N THR A 49 -9.31 -20.94 11.06
CA THR A 49 -10.66 -20.73 11.53
C THR A 49 -10.63 -20.43 13.01
N MET A 50 -11.20 -19.28 13.41
CA MET A 50 -11.37 -18.99 14.83
C MET A 50 -12.53 -19.81 15.43
N PRO A 51 -12.41 -20.27 16.69
CA PRO A 51 -13.42 -21.13 17.32
C PRO A 51 -14.78 -20.47 17.51
N ASP A 52 -14.81 -19.13 17.51
CA ASP A 52 -16.02 -18.32 17.65
C ASP A 52 -16.85 -18.23 16.36
N GLY A 53 -16.32 -18.70 15.24
CA GLY A 53 -16.97 -18.68 13.93
C GLY A 53 -17.04 -17.30 13.26
N PHE A 54 -16.54 -16.24 13.91
CA PHE A 54 -16.70 -14.85 13.47
C PHE A 54 -15.50 -14.28 12.70
N GLY A 55 -14.36 -14.96 12.66
CA GLY A 55 -13.27 -14.54 11.80
C GLY A 55 -12.44 -15.70 11.29
N ASN A 56 -12.63 -15.99 10.01
CA ASN A 56 -11.72 -16.85 9.28
C ASN A 56 -10.69 -15.98 8.57
N GLY A 57 -9.49 -16.50 8.42
CA GLY A 57 -8.43 -15.84 7.67
C GLY A 57 -7.77 -16.81 6.70
N ALA A 58 -7.38 -16.27 5.56
CA ALA A 58 -6.54 -16.95 4.59
C ALA A 58 -5.24 -16.16 4.45
N THR A 59 -4.10 -16.83 4.57
CA THR A 59 -2.79 -16.20 4.39
C THR A 59 -1.97 -16.91 3.33
N LYS A 60 -1.19 -16.15 2.57
CA LYS A 60 -0.38 -16.63 1.46
C LYS A 60 0.83 -15.73 1.22
N CYS A 61 1.92 -16.34 0.75
CA CYS A 61 3.03 -15.60 0.19
C CYS A 61 2.67 -15.12 -1.22
N LEU A 62 3.05 -13.90 -1.55
CA LEU A 62 3.00 -13.36 -2.90
C LEU A 62 4.34 -13.69 -3.57
N GLU A 63 4.32 -14.64 -4.50
CA GLU A 63 5.52 -15.19 -5.14
C GLU A 63 6.45 -14.09 -5.68
N GLY A 64 7.76 -14.21 -5.40
CA GLY A 64 8.78 -13.31 -5.92
C GLY A 64 8.78 -11.91 -5.31
N THR A 65 8.03 -11.67 -4.22
CA THR A 65 7.96 -10.35 -3.57
C THR A 65 8.46 -10.32 -2.12
N GLY A 66 8.62 -11.49 -1.47
CA GLY A 66 8.93 -11.55 -0.03
C GLY A 66 7.77 -11.10 0.87
N VAL A 67 6.57 -10.95 0.32
CA VAL A 67 5.40 -10.40 1.02
C VAL A 67 4.41 -11.52 1.37
N ARG A 68 3.94 -11.53 2.62
CA ARG A 68 2.77 -12.29 3.05
C ARG A 68 1.53 -11.40 3.07
N VAL A 69 0.46 -11.90 2.47
CA VAL A 69 -0.87 -11.27 2.46
C VAL A 69 -1.83 -12.11 3.30
N THR A 70 -2.55 -11.47 4.20
CA THR A 70 -3.63 -12.10 4.98
C THR A 70 -4.95 -11.39 4.73
N THR A 71 -5.94 -12.16 4.31
CA THR A 71 -7.31 -11.70 4.06
C THR A 71 -8.24 -12.33 5.08
N LEU A 72 -9.06 -11.50 5.73
CA LEU A 72 -10.14 -12.00 6.56
C LEU A 72 -11.41 -12.17 5.74
N TYR A 73 -12.13 -13.24 6.03
CA TYR A 73 -13.37 -13.57 5.34
C TYR A 73 -14.40 -14.14 6.32
N HIS A 74 -15.65 -13.93 5.96
CA HIS A 74 -16.79 -14.59 6.56
C HIS A 74 -17.30 -15.66 5.58
N GLN A 75 -18.03 -16.67 6.06
CA GLN A 75 -18.41 -17.82 5.22
C GLN A 75 -19.21 -17.47 3.96
N ASP A 76 -19.77 -16.26 3.88
CA ASP A 76 -20.51 -15.66 2.77
C ASP A 76 -19.64 -14.78 1.85
N GLY A 77 -18.39 -14.48 2.20
CA GLY A 77 -17.47 -13.73 1.34
C GLY A 77 -16.26 -13.12 2.05
N ALA A 78 -15.30 -12.63 1.25
CA ALA A 78 -14.16 -11.88 1.78
C ALA A 78 -14.60 -10.54 2.38
N TYR A 79 -14.10 -10.23 3.58
CA TYR A 79 -14.43 -8.99 4.29
C TYR A 79 -13.38 -7.89 4.04
N GLY A 80 -12.12 -8.29 3.80
CA GLY A 80 -11.04 -7.37 3.42
C GLY A 80 -9.64 -7.96 3.63
N SER A 81 -8.64 -7.36 2.98
CA SER A 81 -7.22 -7.67 3.20
C SER A 81 -6.73 -6.90 4.41
N VAL A 82 -6.31 -7.61 5.48
CA VAL A 82 -6.03 -6.98 6.78
C VAL A 82 -4.56 -6.71 6.99
N SER A 83 -3.67 -7.52 6.42
CA SER A 83 -2.23 -7.27 6.54
C SER A 83 -1.43 -7.68 5.32
N THR A 84 -0.49 -6.82 4.96
CA THR A 84 0.55 -7.07 3.97
C THR A 84 1.88 -6.82 4.68
N ILE A 85 2.64 -7.88 4.97
CA ILE A 85 3.90 -7.80 5.72
C ILE A 85 5.05 -8.39 4.90
N LEU A 86 6.25 -7.87 5.09
CA LEU A 86 7.46 -8.57 4.66
C LEU A 86 7.69 -9.76 5.57
N ASP A 87 7.83 -10.95 4.99
CA ASP A 87 8.02 -12.20 5.72
C ASP A 87 9.20 -12.97 5.10
N PRO A 88 10.30 -13.20 5.86
CA PRO A 88 11.45 -13.99 5.38
C PRO A 88 11.10 -15.42 4.97
N ALA A 89 9.95 -15.96 5.40
CA ALA A 89 9.47 -17.26 4.95
C ALA A 89 8.82 -17.22 3.54
N CYS A 90 8.66 -16.04 2.93
CA CYS A 90 8.04 -15.83 1.63
C CYS A 90 9.05 -15.52 0.50
N GLU A 91 10.30 -16.00 0.63
CA GLU A 91 11.35 -15.91 -0.39
C GLU A 91 11.03 -16.67 -1.68
#